data_AF-A0A935VGX5-F1
#
_entry.id   AF-A0A935VGX5-F1
#
_cell.length_a   1.000
_cell.length_b   1.000
_cell.length_c   1.000
_cell.angle_alpha   90.00
_cell.angle_beta   90.00
_cell.angle_gamma   90.00
#
_symmetry.space_group_name_H-M   'P 1'
#
loop_
_entity.id
_entity.type
_entity.pdbx_description
1 polymer ?
#
loop_
_entity_poly.entity_id
_entity_poly.type
_entity_poly.pdbx_seq_one_letter_code
_entity_poly.pdbx_strand_id
1 'polypeptide(L)'
;MAQLNSDITLRIMLRDENNEFMLAHTTSGSRSIPKLICYDALTNVELGEWGPRPKEIGARVQSFKKENPNVSHDDFVKELHLWYSRDKGLSIQSDMFALISQWVSA
;
A
#
# COMPACT_ATOMS: atom_id res chain seq x y z
N MET A 1 9.39 14.77 -0.99
CA MET A 1 8.58 14.91 -2.23
C MET A 1 7.24 15.56 -1.95
N ALA A 2 6.38 15.06 -1.05
CA ALA A 2 5.11 15.74 -0.73
C ALA A 2 5.30 17.21 -0.28
N GLN A 3 6.28 17.47 0.59
CA GLN A 3 6.67 18.82 1.03
C GLN A 3 7.09 19.78 -0.10
N LEU A 4 7.32 19.29 -1.32
CA LEU A 4 7.67 20.12 -2.48
C LEU A 4 6.43 20.64 -3.22
N ASN A 5 5.23 20.22 -2.82
CA ASN A 5 3.97 20.67 -3.40
C ASN A 5 3.09 21.23 -2.27
N SER A 6 2.77 22.54 -2.33
CA SER A 6 1.96 23.23 -1.34
C SER A 6 0.52 22.71 -1.25
N ASP A 7 0.04 22.06 -2.30
CA ASP A 7 -1.33 21.56 -2.39
C ASP A 7 -1.47 20.17 -1.75
N ILE A 8 -0.36 19.55 -1.33
CA ILE A 8 -0.34 18.23 -0.71
C ILE A 8 0.11 18.34 0.75
N THR A 9 -0.82 18.05 1.67
CA THR A 9 -0.49 17.87 3.08
C THR A 9 -0.31 16.39 3.39
N LEU A 10 0.91 15.97 3.72
CA LEU A 10 1.20 14.60 4.17
C LEU A 10 1.21 14.52 5.70
N ARG A 11 0.42 13.60 6.26
CA ARG A 11 0.45 13.23 7.67
C ARG A 11 0.85 11.76 7.81
N ILE A 12 1.77 11.46 8.72
CA ILE A 12 2.21 10.10 9.02
C ILE A 12 1.69 9.73 10.40
N MET A 13 0.98 8.61 10.48
CA MET A 13 0.39 8.10 11.72
C MET A 13 0.97 6.72 12.03
N LEU A 14 1.27 6.46 13.31
CA LEU A 14 1.77 5.17 13.75
C LEU A 14 0.60 4.20 13.91
N ARG A 15 0.69 3.04 13.26
CA ARG A 15 -0.35 1.98 13.25
C ARG A 15 -0.84 1.64 14.66
N ASP A 16 0.09 1.45 15.58
CA ASP A 16 -0.19 0.90 16.90
C ASP A 16 -0.79 1.94 17.87
N GLU A 17 -0.72 3.23 17.51
CA GLU A 17 -1.31 4.35 18.27
C GLU A 17 -2.68 4.78 17.72
N ASN A 18 -3.07 4.31 16.53
CA ASN A 18 -4.25 4.77 15.79
C ASN A 18 -5.20 3.60 15.48
N ASN A 19 -5.62 2.86 16.52
CA ASN A 19 -6.35 1.60 16.37
C ASN A 19 -7.69 1.73 15.63
N GLU A 20 -8.52 2.72 15.99
CA GLU A 20 -9.84 2.92 15.36
C GLU A 20 -9.69 3.22 13.86
N PHE A 21 -8.75 4.09 13.50
CA PHE A 21 -8.42 4.39 12.12
C PHE A 21 -7.96 3.13 11.37
N MET A 22 -7.06 2.34 11.96
CA MET A 22 -6.58 1.12 11.32
C MET A 22 -7.67 0.04 11.18
N LEU A 23 -8.68 0.02 12.04
CA LEU A 23 -9.83 -0.88 11.93
C LEU A 23 -10.76 -0.48 10.78
N ALA A 24 -10.86 0.80 10.44
CA ALA A 24 -11.60 1.26 9.27
C ALA A 24 -10.93 0.84 7.94
N HIS A 25 -9.60 0.66 7.94
CA HIS A 25 -8.80 0.41 6.74
C HIS A 25 -8.12 -0.97 6.71
N THR A 26 -8.80 -2.03 7.14
CA THR A 26 -8.18 -3.37 7.14
C THR A 26 -7.88 -3.89 5.72
N THR A 27 -6.86 -4.71 5.58
CA THR A 27 -6.56 -5.47 4.36
C THR A 27 -6.82 -6.94 4.63
N SER A 28 -7.89 -7.48 4.03
CA SER A 28 -8.30 -8.87 4.26
C SER A 28 -8.44 -9.20 5.76
N GLY A 29 -9.03 -8.28 6.52
CA GLY A 29 -9.22 -8.42 7.97
C GLY A 29 -7.97 -8.16 8.83
N SER A 30 -6.82 -7.88 8.22
CA SER A 30 -5.57 -7.58 8.93
C SER A 30 -5.25 -6.07 8.96
N ARG A 31 -4.61 -5.60 10.03
CA ARG A 31 -4.08 -4.21 10.15
C ARG A 31 -2.72 -4.09 9.47
N SER A 32 -2.67 -4.37 8.17
CA SER A 32 -1.44 -4.38 7.38
C SER A 32 -0.94 -2.96 7.07
N ILE A 33 0.38 -2.79 7.00
CA ILE A 33 1.07 -1.54 6.66
C ILE A 33 2.17 -1.78 5.62
N PRO A 34 2.64 -0.74 4.90
CA PRO A 34 2.17 0.66 4.91
C PRO A 34 0.82 0.87 4.22
N LYS A 35 0.01 1.81 4.70
CA LYS A 35 -1.25 2.23 4.05
C LYS A 35 -1.19 3.73 3.76
N LEU A 36 -1.68 4.14 2.59
CA LEU A 36 -1.83 5.53 2.20
C LEU A 36 -3.30 5.78 1.92
N ILE A 37 -3.90 6.72 2.65
CA ILE A 37 -5.29 7.13 2.45
C ILE A 37 -5.28 8.56 1.95
N CYS A 38 -6.01 8.83 0.87
CA CYS A 38 -6.10 10.14 0.25
C CYS A 38 -7.47 10.75 0.57
N TYR A 39 -7.44 11.99 1.05
CA TYR A 39 -8.64 12.78 1.32
C TYR A 39 -8.59 14.07 0.52
N ASP A 40 -9.75 14.51 0.04
CA ASP A 40 -9.91 15.86 -0.49
C ASP A 40 -9.79 16.87 0.66
N ALA A 41 -8.92 17.87 0.49
CA ALA A 41 -8.56 18.79 1.57
C ALA A 41 -9.68 19.75 1.98
N LEU A 42 -10.67 19.99 1.11
CA LEU A 42 -11.75 20.96 1.35
C LEU A 42 -12.99 20.28 1.95
N THR A 43 -13.35 19.14 1.39
CA THR A 43 -14.56 18.39 1.75
C THR A 43 -14.31 17.32 2.80
N ASN A 44 -13.04 16.95 3.01
CA ASN A 44 -12.61 15.84 3.87
C ASN A 44 -13.19 14.48 3.43
N VAL A 45 -13.62 14.36 2.17
CA VAL A 45 -14.09 13.11 1.57
C VAL A 45 -12.88 12.24 1.21
N GLU A 46 -12.97 10.95 1.50
CA GLU A 46 -11.95 9.98 1.09
C GLU A 46 -12.00 9.74 -0.42
N LEU A 47 -10.88 9.98 -1.10
CA LEU A 47 -10.72 9.75 -2.54
C LEU A 47 -10.28 8.32 -2.82
N GLY A 48 -9.57 7.70 -1.87
CA GLY A 48 -9.26 6.28 -1.89
C GLY A 48 -8.02 5.91 -1.10
N GLU A 49 -7.61 4.65 -1.26
CA GLU A 49 -6.53 4.06 -0.48
C GLU A 49 -5.55 3.22 -1.31
N TRP A 50 -4.34 3.08 -0.80
CA TRP A 50 -3.30 2.18 -1.30
C TRP A 50 -2.66 1.38 -0.17
N GLY A 51 -2.22 0.15 -0.48
CA GLY A 51 -1.44 -0.70 0.41
C GLY A 51 -2.10 -2.04 0.71
N PRO A 52 -1.40 -2.95 1.43
CA PRO A 52 -0.10 -2.77 2.08
C PRO A 52 1.11 -3.02 1.18
N ARG A 53 0.87 -3.47 -0.05
CA ARG A 53 1.90 -3.78 -1.04
C ARG A 53 1.45 -3.28 -2.41
N PRO A 54 2.38 -3.08 -3.34
CA PRO A 54 2.02 -2.85 -4.73
C PRO A 54 1.12 -3.96 -5.26
N LYS A 55 0.15 -3.64 -6.11
CA LYS A 55 -0.84 -4.61 -6.65
C LYS A 55 -0.16 -5.82 -7.28
N GLU A 56 0.86 -5.58 -8.10
CA GLU A 56 1.62 -6.64 -8.79
C GLU A 56 2.32 -7.59 -7.81
N ILE A 57 3.05 -7.05 -6.83
CA ILE A 57 3.72 -7.85 -5.80
C ILE A 57 2.70 -8.59 -4.93
N GLY A 58 1.57 -7.95 -4.62
CA GLY A 58 0.46 -8.56 -3.89
C GLY A 58 -0.12 -9.77 -4.61
N ALA A 59 -0.37 -9.66 -5.92
CA ALA A 59 -0.82 -10.77 -6.75
C ALA A 59 0.21 -11.91 -6.77
N ARG A 60 1.49 -11.59 -6.88
CA ARG A 60 2.57 -12.58 -6.86
C ARG A 60 2.66 -13.34 -5.53
N VAL A 61 2.50 -12.64 -4.40
CA VAL A 61 2.44 -13.27 -3.07
C VAL A 61 1.27 -14.26 -2.99
N GLN A 62 0.09 -13.89 -3.49
CA GLN A 62 -1.08 -14.77 -3.45
C GLN A 62 -0.86 -16.04 -4.28
N SER A 63 -0.39 -15.90 -5.52
CA SER A 63 -0.09 -17.05 -6.39
C SER A 63 0.98 -17.95 -5.79
N PHE A 64 2.09 -17.38 -5.31
CA PHE A 64 3.19 -18.15 -4.73
C PHE A 64 2.76 -18.95 -3.51
N LYS A 65 1.97 -18.36 -2.59
CA LYS A 65 1.46 -19.07 -1.42
C LYS A 65 0.50 -20.19 -1.78
N LYS A 66 -0.31 -20.00 -2.83
CA LYS A 66 -1.22 -21.04 -3.34
C LYS A 66 -0.45 -22.22 -3.94
N GLU A 67 0.64 -21.94 -4.67
CA GLU A 67 1.50 -22.95 -5.30
C GLU A 67 2.42 -23.66 -4.29
N ASN A 68 2.77 -22.98 -3.20
CA ASN A 68 3.72 -23.47 -2.19
C ASN A 68 3.10 -23.45 -0.78
N PRO A 69 2.09 -24.29 -0.48
CA PRO A 69 1.34 -24.23 0.77
C PRO A 69 2.19 -24.52 2.02
N ASN A 70 3.32 -25.22 1.85
CA ASN A 70 4.21 -25.64 2.95
C ASN A 70 5.54 -24.85 2.97
N VAL A 71 5.64 -23.74 2.24
CA VAL A 71 6.87 -22.93 2.24
C VAL A 71 7.17 -22.39 3.65
N SER A 72 8.44 -22.44 4.04
CA SER A 72 8.87 -21.85 5.30
C SER A 72 8.70 -20.32 5.29
N HIS A 73 8.54 -19.72 6.47
CA HIS A 73 8.48 -18.26 6.57
C HIS A 73 9.73 -17.61 5.99
N ASP A 74 10.91 -18.14 6.33
CA ASP A 74 12.20 -17.59 5.92
C ASP A 74 12.39 -17.65 4.40
N ASP A 75 11.99 -18.75 3.75
CA ASP A 75 12.14 -18.87 2.30
C ASP A 75 11.13 -18.00 1.55
N PHE A 76 9.91 -17.86 2.07
CA PHE A 76 8.95 -16.89 1.53
C PHE A 76 9.47 -15.45 1.64
N VAL A 77 10.06 -15.09 2.78
CA VAL A 77 10.63 -13.75 3.00
C VAL A 77 11.79 -13.51 2.04
N LYS A 78 12.70 -14.47 1.84
CA LYS A 78 13.78 -14.38 0.86
C LYS A 78 13.25 -14.12 -0.55
N GLU A 79 12.26 -14.90 -1.00
CA GLU A 79 11.65 -14.72 -2.32
C GLU A 79 10.99 -13.34 -2.46
N LEU A 80 10.25 -12.90 -1.44
CA LEU A 80 9.63 -11.58 -1.42
C LEU A 80 10.67 -10.47 -1.55
N HIS A 81 11.80 -10.57 -0.85
CA HIS A 81 12.91 -9.62 -0.99
C HIS A 81 13.48 -9.60 -2.40
N LEU A 82 13.70 -10.77 -3.01
CA LEU A 82 14.18 -10.87 -4.40
C LEU A 82 13.21 -10.22 -5.39
N TRP A 83 11.90 -10.32 -5.17
CA TRP A 83 10.92 -9.66 -6.02
C TRP A 83 11.03 -8.15 -5.93
N TYR A 84 11.10 -7.58 -4.73
CA TYR A 84 11.29 -6.13 -4.56
C TYR A 84 12.63 -5.64 -5.12
N SER A 85 13.72 -6.41 -4.94
CA SER A 85 15.02 -6.06 -5.52
C SER A 85 15.01 -6.06 -7.06
N ARG A 86 14.22 -6.94 -7.69
CA ARG A 86 14.05 -6.99 -9.14
C ARG A 86 13.11 -5.91 -9.65
N ASP A 87 12.02 -5.64 -8.92
CA ASP A 87 11.02 -4.62 -9.23
C ASP A 87 11.61 -3.21 -9.20
N LYS A 88 12.56 -2.94 -8.29
CA LYS A 88 13.21 -1.62 -8.14
C LYS A 88 12.22 -0.47 -7.93
N GLY A 89 11.05 -0.76 -7.37
CA GLY A 89 10.01 0.22 -7.09
C GLY A 89 9.17 0.62 -8.30
N LEU A 90 9.20 -0.14 -9.40
CA LEU A 90 8.38 0.15 -10.57
C LEU A 90 6.90 -0.10 -10.28
N SER A 91 6.55 -1.22 -9.61
CA SER A 91 5.16 -1.51 -9.28
C SER A 91 4.54 -0.44 -8.37
N ILE A 92 5.28 0.08 -7.38
CA ILE A 92 4.75 1.14 -6.50
C ILE A 92 4.55 2.44 -7.27
N GLN A 93 5.47 2.82 -8.17
CA GLN A 93 5.30 4.02 -9.00
C GLN A 93 4.10 3.89 -9.93
N SER A 94 3.90 2.71 -10.53
CA SER A 94 2.75 2.43 -11.39
C SER A 94 1.43 2.55 -10.62
N ASP A 95 1.34 1.96 -9.42
CA ASP A 95 0.16 2.10 -8.56
C ASP A 95 -0.12 3.56 -8.19
N MET A 96 0.91 4.31 -7.76
CA MET A 96 0.77 5.71 -7.38
C MET A 96 0.32 6.57 -8.55
N PHE A 97 0.91 6.38 -9.72
CA PHE A 97 0.52 7.11 -10.92
C PHE A 97 -0.96 6.86 -11.26
N ALA A 98 -1.38 5.59 -11.30
CA ALA A 98 -2.76 5.23 -11.59
C ALA A 98 -3.76 5.81 -10.57
N LEU A 99 -3.44 5.70 -9.28
CA LEU A 99 -4.31 6.18 -8.21
C LEU A 99 -4.40 7.70 -8.16
N ILE A 100 -3.27 8.42 -8.27
CA ILE A 100 -3.27 9.88 -8.28
C ILE A 100 -4.06 10.40 -9.49
N SER A 101 -3.87 9.82 -10.68
CA SER A 101 -4.67 10.19 -11.86
C SER A 101 -6.17 9.97 -11.64
N GLN A 102 -6.55 8.88 -10.96
CA GLN A 102 -7.94 8.61 -10.61
C GLN A 102 -8.47 9.63 -9.59
N TRP A 103 -7.73 9.93 -8.53
CA TRP A 103 -8.15 10.82 -7.44
C TRP A 103 -8.30 12.28 -7.88
N VAL A 104 -7.47 12.74 -8.81
CA VAL A 104 -7.55 14.12 -9.34
C VAL A 104 -8.71 14.29 -10.33
N SER A 105 -9.26 13.19 -10.84
CA SER A 105 -10.38 13.20 -11.79
C SER A 105 -11.74 12.97 -11.13
N ALA A 106 -11.78 12.74 -9.82
CA ALA A 106 -12.98 12.49 -9.02
C ALA A 106 -13.56 13.80 -8.48
#